data_AF-A0A834VBN6-F1
#
_entry.id   AF-A0A834VBN6-F1
#
_cell.length_a   1.000
_cell.length_b   1.000
_cell.length_c   1.000
_cell.angle_alpha   90.00
_cell.angle_beta   90.00
_cell.angle_gamma   90.00
#
_symmetry.space_group_name_H-M   'P 1'
#
loop_
_entity.id
_entity.type
_entity.pdbx_description
1 polymer ?
#
loop_
_entity_poly.entity_id
_entity_poly.type
_entity_poly.pdbx_seq_one_letter_code
_entity_poly.pdbx_strand_id
1 'polypeptide(L)'
;MIMNYVQSIKFISNLSRLRLSSNFKWVFNLKKFCDLRLEEQYFAYRQATNESIQMKRSRLLYQSRKRGMLENDLLLATFAHKYLDSMSDSELDMYDRMINLVSNEWDLYYYATGSKEIPPHLNNSVMDMFVKHVLNENREKRFRQPDLRQ
;
A
#
# COMPACT_ATOMS: atom_id res chain seq x y z
N MET A 1 42.04 -1.58 -0.47
CA MET A 1 41.17 -1.23 -1.61
C MET A 1 39.78 -0.79 -1.11
N ILE A 2 39.66 0.27 -0.30
CA ILE A 2 38.39 1.02 -0.01
C ILE A 2 38.80 2.41 0.51
N MET A 3 39.20 3.34 -0.36
CA MET A 3 39.62 4.69 0.09
C MET A 3 39.38 5.78 -0.97
N ASN A 4 38.39 5.68 -1.86
CA ASN A 4 38.15 6.72 -2.89
C ASN A 4 36.67 6.89 -3.27
N TYR A 5 35.80 7.18 -2.29
CA TYR A 5 34.42 7.59 -2.60
C TYR A 5 33.94 8.83 -1.80
N VAL A 6 34.76 9.35 -0.89
CA VAL A 6 34.37 10.49 -0.03
C VAL A 6 34.82 11.85 -0.59
N GLN A 7 35.72 11.88 -1.58
CA GLN A 7 36.21 13.14 -2.17
C GLN A 7 35.32 13.73 -3.28
N SER A 8 34.34 12.99 -3.79
CA SER A 8 33.47 13.47 -4.89
C SER A 8 32.28 14.31 -4.41
N ILE A 9 31.94 14.26 -3.12
CA ILE A 9 30.74 14.93 -2.58
C ILE A 9 31.00 16.43 -2.25
N LYS A 10 32.24 16.83 -2.02
CA LYS A 10 32.60 18.24 -1.75
C LYS A 10 32.71 19.13 -3.00
N PHE A 11 32.53 18.58 -4.21
CA PHE A 11 32.64 19.35 -5.44
C PHE A 11 31.30 19.97 -5.93
N ILE A 12 30.16 19.51 -5.41
CA ILE A 12 28.84 19.93 -5.92
C ILE A 12 28.25 21.11 -5.12
N SER A 13 28.75 21.42 -3.92
CA SER A 13 28.17 22.46 -3.08
C SER A 13 28.70 23.89 -3.33
N ASN A 14 29.48 24.14 -4.39
CA ASN A 14 30.12 25.45 -4.59
C ASN A 14 29.99 26.03 -6.01
N LEU A 15 28.85 25.80 -6.66
CA LEU A 15 28.50 26.39 -7.96
C LEU A 15 27.23 27.23 -7.90
N SER A 16 27.00 27.93 -6.79
CA SER A 16 25.95 28.96 -6.67
C SER A 16 26.46 30.37 -7.03
N ARG A 17 27.62 30.50 -7.68
CA ARG A 17 28.18 31.81 -8.05
C ARG A 17 28.99 31.77 -9.35
N LEU A 18 28.36 31.57 -10.50
CA LEU A 18 28.90 32.07 -11.76
C LEU A 18 27.78 32.61 -12.67
N ARG A 19 28.07 33.80 -13.20
CA ARG A 19 27.21 34.72 -13.94
C ARG A 19 26.97 34.19 -15.36
N LEU A 20 25.73 34.36 -15.83
CA LEU A 20 25.19 33.95 -17.12
C LEU A 20 26.08 34.38 -18.31
N SER A 21 26.33 33.45 -19.24
CA SER A 21 26.50 33.78 -20.66
C SER A 21 25.45 33.04 -21.47
N SER A 22 24.79 33.80 -22.34
CA SER A 22 23.74 33.39 -23.26
C SER A 22 24.14 32.21 -24.15
N ASN A 23 23.15 31.37 -24.45
CA ASN A 23 23.16 30.24 -25.39
C ASN A 23 23.77 28.92 -24.91
N PHE A 24 23.02 28.17 -24.08
CA PHE A 24 23.14 26.70 -24.08
C PHE A 24 21.79 26.06 -23.70
N LYS A 25 20.88 26.02 -24.66
CA LYS A 25 19.53 25.44 -24.58
C LYS A 25 19.59 23.90 -24.63
N TRP A 26 20.42 23.26 -23.80
CA TRP A 26 20.54 21.79 -23.73
C TRP A 26 20.76 21.22 -22.33
N VAL A 27 20.85 22.05 -21.27
CA VAL A 27 20.98 21.59 -19.87
C VAL A 27 19.66 21.70 -19.09
N PHE A 28 18.54 21.46 -19.76
CA PHE A 28 17.22 21.51 -19.13
C PHE A 28 16.40 20.27 -19.48
N ASN A 29 16.97 19.06 -19.40
CA ASN A 29 16.13 17.87 -19.50
C ASN A 29 16.74 16.55 -18.99
N LEU A 30 17.35 16.53 -17.81
CA LEU A 30 17.71 15.26 -17.13
C LEU A 30 16.96 15.05 -15.81
N LYS A 31 16.32 16.09 -15.25
CA LYS A 31 15.34 15.93 -14.17
C LYS A 31 13.91 15.61 -14.65
N LYS A 32 13.61 15.79 -15.94
CA LYS A 32 12.31 15.43 -16.52
C LYS A 32 12.29 14.02 -17.14
N PHE A 33 13.45 13.38 -17.30
CA PHE A 33 13.54 12.05 -17.92
C PHE A 33 13.40 10.90 -16.92
N CYS A 34 13.66 11.16 -15.63
CA CYS A 34 13.44 10.20 -14.55
C CYS A 34 12.00 10.24 -14.00
N ASP A 35 11.22 11.26 -14.39
CA ASP A 35 9.93 11.61 -13.79
C ASP A 35 8.73 11.38 -14.74
N LEU A 36 8.91 10.58 -15.80
CA LEU A 36 7.91 10.33 -16.84
C LEU A 36 7.79 8.85 -17.23
N ARG A 37 7.91 7.94 -16.25
CA ARG A 37 7.55 6.52 -16.41
C ARG A 37 7.11 5.86 -15.10
N LEU A 38 6.27 6.51 -14.30
CA LEU A 38 5.66 5.89 -13.11
C LEU A 38 4.14 6.06 -13.01
N GLU A 39 3.47 6.59 -14.05
CA GLU A 39 2.00 6.71 -14.04
C GLU A 39 1.25 5.71 -14.93
N GLU A 40 1.95 4.74 -15.55
CA GLU A 40 1.31 3.88 -16.58
C GLU A 40 1.21 2.39 -16.26
N GLN A 41 1.30 1.96 -14.99
CA GLN A 41 0.90 0.58 -14.64
C GLN A 41 0.07 0.50 -13.35
N TYR A 42 -0.91 1.39 -13.22
CA TYR A 42 -2.05 1.12 -12.36
C TYR A 42 -3.04 0.25 -13.14
N PHE A 43 -3.17 -1.01 -12.76
CA PHE A 43 -4.32 -1.80 -13.16
C PHE A 43 -5.55 -1.07 -12.60
N ALA A 44 -6.41 -0.52 -13.47
CA ALA A 44 -7.59 0.20 -13.04
C ALA A 44 -8.49 -0.78 -12.27
N TYR A 45 -8.41 -0.73 -10.94
CA TYR A 45 -9.26 -1.52 -10.07
C TYR A 45 -10.73 -1.19 -10.39
N ARG A 46 -11.46 -2.20 -10.87
CA ARG A 46 -12.90 -2.10 -11.15
C ARG A 46 -13.65 -2.80 -10.03
N GLN A 47 -14.46 -2.03 -9.32
CA GLN A 47 -15.41 -2.56 -8.36
C GLN A 47 -16.48 -3.39 -9.09
N ALA A 48 -16.78 -4.57 -8.58
CA ALA A 48 -17.87 -5.39 -9.09
C ALA A 48 -19.21 -4.83 -8.55
N THR A 49 -20.12 -4.43 -9.45
CA THR A 49 -21.36 -3.74 -9.07
C THR A 49 -22.60 -4.64 -9.04
N ASN A 50 -22.54 -5.84 -9.63
CA ASN A 50 -23.70 -6.72 -9.85
C ASN A 50 -23.52 -8.13 -9.24
N GLU A 51 -22.95 -8.24 -8.04
CA GLU A 51 -22.78 -9.53 -7.35
C GLU A 51 -23.64 -9.61 -6.08
N SER A 52 -24.00 -10.84 -5.67
CA SER A 52 -24.67 -11.05 -4.38
C SER A 52 -23.71 -10.81 -3.22
N ILE A 53 -24.23 -10.45 -2.05
CA ILE A 53 -23.43 -10.20 -0.84
C ILE A 53 -22.58 -11.43 -0.48
N GLN A 54 -23.12 -12.64 -0.65
CA GLN A 54 -22.39 -13.89 -0.40
C GLN A 54 -21.24 -14.09 -1.39
N MET A 55 -21.45 -13.78 -2.67
CA MET A 55 -20.40 -13.86 -3.69
C MET A 55 -19.28 -12.85 -3.39
N LYS A 56 -19.66 -11.62 -3.03
CA LYS A 56 -18.73 -10.55 -2.61
C LYS A 56 -17.86 -10.97 -1.44
N ARG A 57 -18.47 -11.54 -0.39
CA ARG A 57 -17.73 -12.08 0.78
C ARG A 57 -16.75 -13.18 0.37
N SER A 58 -17.19 -14.15 -0.43
CA SER A 58 -16.31 -15.22 -0.91
C SER A 58 -15.13 -14.70 -1.74
N ARG A 59 -15.38 -13.73 -2.61
CA ARG A 59 -14.34 -13.04 -3.41
C ARG A 59 -13.35 -12.31 -2.52
N LEU A 60 -13.84 -11.48 -1.59
CA LEU A 60 -13.01 -10.71 -0.66
C LEU A 60 -12.19 -11.61 0.26
N LEU A 61 -12.78 -12.72 0.74
CA LEU A 61 -12.07 -13.73 1.52
C LEU A 61 -10.92 -14.35 0.71
N TYR A 62 -11.17 -14.73 -0.53
CA TYR A 62 -10.15 -15.27 -1.42
C TYR A 62 -9.01 -14.26 -1.64
N GLN A 63 -9.33 -13.02 -2.00
CA GLN A 63 -8.35 -11.94 -2.22
C GLN A 63 -7.54 -11.63 -0.95
N SER A 64 -8.14 -11.76 0.23
CA SER A 64 -7.45 -11.53 1.51
C SER A 64 -6.40 -12.61 1.80
N ARG A 65 -6.64 -13.86 1.35
CA ARG A 65 -5.79 -15.04 1.60
C ARG A 65 -4.74 -15.31 0.52
N LYS A 66 -4.65 -14.46 -0.50
CA LYS A 66 -3.80 -14.66 -1.69
C LYS A 66 -2.97 -13.41 -1.95
N ARG A 67 -2.14 -13.05 -0.97
CA ARG A 67 -1.22 -11.91 -1.04
C ARG A 67 0.21 -12.35 -1.34
N GLY A 68 1.01 -11.43 -1.85
CA GLY A 68 2.43 -11.67 -2.14
C GLY A 68 3.30 -11.74 -0.88
N MET A 69 2.87 -11.07 0.19
CA MET A 69 3.56 -10.98 1.48
C MET A 69 2.84 -11.77 2.59
N LEU A 70 3.58 -12.62 3.31
CA LEU A 70 3.04 -13.50 4.37
C LEU A 70 2.42 -12.70 5.53
N GLU A 71 3.01 -11.57 5.88
CA GLU A 71 2.56 -10.68 6.94
C GLU A 71 1.14 -10.18 6.66
N ASN A 72 0.91 -9.64 5.46
CA ASN A 72 -0.42 -9.19 5.04
C ASN A 72 -1.40 -10.35 4.92
N ASP A 73 -0.92 -11.47 4.37
CA ASP A 73 -1.73 -12.67 4.22
C ASP A 73 -2.29 -13.16 5.57
N LEU A 74 -1.46 -13.25 6.61
CA LEU A 74 -1.90 -13.65 7.96
C LEU A 74 -2.82 -12.61 8.61
N LEU A 75 -2.48 -11.32 8.50
CA LEU A 75 -3.29 -10.25 9.10
C LEU A 75 -4.66 -10.16 8.45
N LEU A 76 -4.74 -10.16 7.12
CA LEU A 76 -5.98 -10.07 6.37
C LEU A 76 -6.79 -11.36 6.45
N ALA A 77 -6.17 -12.54 6.40
CA ALA A 77 -6.91 -13.80 6.52
C ALA A 77 -7.60 -13.93 7.88
N THR A 78 -6.92 -13.57 8.96
CA THR A 78 -7.50 -13.58 10.31
C THR A 78 -8.55 -12.49 10.51
N PHE A 79 -8.34 -11.30 9.92
CA PHE A 79 -9.31 -10.22 9.93
C PHE A 79 -10.59 -10.60 9.18
N ALA A 80 -10.46 -11.05 7.93
CA ALA A 80 -11.59 -11.48 7.11
C ALA A 80 -12.35 -12.62 7.79
N HIS A 81 -11.65 -13.61 8.35
CA HIS A 81 -12.32 -14.70 9.06
C HIS A 81 -13.14 -14.20 10.27
N LYS A 82 -12.76 -13.11 10.92
CA LYS A 82 -13.46 -12.60 12.11
C LYS A 82 -14.62 -11.66 11.77
N TYR A 83 -14.44 -10.76 10.80
CA TYR A 83 -15.35 -9.63 10.60
C TYR A 83 -16.21 -9.71 9.33
N LEU A 84 -15.81 -10.46 8.30
CA LEU A 84 -16.44 -10.38 6.98
C LEU A 84 -17.93 -10.80 6.98
N ASP A 85 -18.29 -11.71 7.88
CA ASP A 85 -19.67 -12.20 8.01
C ASP A 85 -20.60 -11.22 8.74
N SER A 86 -20.06 -10.41 9.65
CA SER A 86 -20.81 -9.39 10.38
C SER A 86 -20.91 -8.06 9.65
N MET A 87 -20.06 -7.83 8.63
CA MET A 87 -20.04 -6.57 7.89
C MET A 87 -21.30 -6.38 7.02
N SER A 88 -21.77 -5.14 7.02
CA SER A 88 -22.78 -4.62 6.09
C SER A 88 -22.21 -4.42 4.68
N ASP A 89 -23.07 -4.24 3.68
CA ASP A 89 -22.63 -4.10 2.28
C ASP A 89 -21.72 -2.87 2.06
N SER A 90 -22.01 -1.75 2.74
CA SER A 90 -21.18 -0.55 2.69
C SER A 90 -19.79 -0.76 3.30
N GLU A 91 -19.69 -1.55 4.37
CA GLU A 91 -18.41 -1.93 4.98
C GLU A 91 -17.63 -2.89 4.07
N LEU A 92 -18.32 -3.81 3.38
CA LEU A 92 -17.68 -4.65 2.37
C LEU A 92 -17.09 -3.83 1.23
N ASP A 93 -17.76 -2.75 0.79
CA ASP A 93 -17.20 -1.83 -0.22
C ASP A 93 -16.01 -1.02 0.29
N MET A 94 -16.02 -0.62 1.56
CA MET A 94 -14.87 0.02 2.20
C MET A 94 -13.69 -0.96 2.28
N TYR A 95 -13.95 -2.21 2.64
CA TYR A 95 -12.95 -3.27 2.69
C TYR A 95 -12.37 -3.59 1.31
N ASP A 96 -13.22 -3.72 0.29
CA ASP A 96 -12.82 -3.98 -1.10
C ASP A 96 -11.88 -2.90 -1.62
N ARG A 97 -12.22 -1.63 -1.35
CA ARG A 97 -11.34 -0.49 -1.66
C ARG A 97 -10.03 -0.57 -0.88
N MET A 98 -10.06 -0.85 0.42
CA MET A 98 -8.85 -0.93 1.25
C MET A 98 -7.83 -1.93 0.70
N ILE A 99 -8.28 -3.12 0.29
CA ILE A 99 -7.37 -4.20 -0.09
C ILE A 99 -6.96 -4.19 -1.57
N ASN A 100 -7.72 -3.54 -2.46
CA ASN A 100 -7.50 -3.57 -3.90
C ASN A 100 -7.11 -2.22 -4.50
N LEU A 101 -7.37 -1.10 -3.82
CA LEU A 101 -6.98 0.23 -4.30
C LEU A 101 -5.49 0.52 -4.03
N VAL A 102 -4.94 -0.06 -2.96
CA VAL A 102 -3.53 0.10 -2.61
C VAL A 102 -2.67 -0.66 -3.62
N SER A 103 -1.84 0.06 -4.37
CA SER A 103 -0.95 -0.50 -5.39
C SER A 103 0.22 -1.29 -4.81
N ASN A 104 0.72 -0.86 -3.66
CA ASN A 104 1.87 -1.46 -2.99
C ASN A 104 1.45 -2.17 -1.70
N GLU A 105 1.62 -3.49 -1.64
CA GLU A 105 1.25 -4.29 -0.48
C GLU A 105 1.93 -3.83 0.83
N TRP A 106 3.15 -3.29 0.76
CA TRP A 106 3.86 -2.77 1.94
C TRP A 106 3.18 -1.56 2.56
N ASP A 107 2.50 -0.74 1.75
CA ASP A 107 1.85 0.46 2.26
C ASP A 107 0.68 0.09 3.17
N LEU A 108 -0.10 -0.93 2.81
CA LEU A 108 -1.17 -1.45 3.67
C LEU A 108 -0.65 -1.89 5.03
N TYR A 109 0.49 -2.60 5.05
CA TYR A 109 1.13 -3.02 6.30
C TYR A 109 1.55 -1.81 7.14
N TYR A 110 2.23 -0.82 6.53
CA TYR A 110 2.69 0.37 7.24
C TYR A 110 1.56 1.25 7.78
N TYR A 111 0.44 1.32 7.07
CA TYR A 111 -0.75 2.00 7.56
C TYR A 111 -1.33 1.28 8.76
N ALA A 112 -1.37 -0.06 8.72
CA ALA A 112 -1.92 -0.87 9.81
C ALA A 112 -1.05 -0.84 11.08
N THR A 113 0.28 -0.76 10.94
CA THR A 113 1.22 -0.63 12.06
C THR A 113 1.38 0.81 12.56
N GLY A 114 0.74 1.79 11.90
CA GLY A 114 0.89 3.21 12.23
C GLY A 114 2.27 3.80 11.88
N SER A 115 3.04 3.11 11.04
CA SER A 115 4.34 3.61 10.57
C SER A 115 4.20 4.68 9.48
N LYS A 116 3.08 4.68 8.76
CA LYS A 116 2.68 5.72 7.80
C LYS A 116 1.28 6.22 8.13
N GLU A 117 1.01 7.48 7.79
CA GLU A 117 -0.32 8.07 7.91
C GLU A 117 -1.29 7.46 6.90
N ILE A 118 -2.53 7.21 7.34
CA ILE A 118 -3.58 6.64 6.49
C ILE A 118 -4.06 7.74 5.52
N PRO A 119 -4.05 7.48 4.20
CA PRO A 119 -4.58 8.42 3.22
C PRO A 119 -6.07 8.73 3.48
N PRO A 120 -6.55 9.97 3.21
CA PRO A 120 -7.93 10.35 3.50
C PRO A 120 -9.01 9.47 2.84
N HIS A 121 -8.71 8.88 1.69
CA HIS A 121 -9.63 8.01 0.96
C HIS A 121 -9.73 6.59 1.56
N LEU A 122 -8.78 6.19 2.41
CA LEU A 122 -8.79 4.93 3.15
C LEU A 122 -9.18 5.10 4.62
N ASN A 123 -9.27 6.34 5.10
CA ASN A 123 -9.67 6.64 6.46
C ASN A 123 -11.19 6.37 6.63
N ASN A 124 -11.51 5.16 7.10
CA ASN A 124 -12.88 4.68 7.27
C ASN A 124 -12.97 3.72 8.47
N SER A 125 -14.20 3.42 8.89
CA SER A 125 -14.48 2.51 10.02
C SER A 125 -13.79 1.14 9.89
N VAL A 126 -13.70 0.62 8.66
CA VAL A 126 -13.08 -0.69 8.40
C VAL A 126 -11.57 -0.65 8.61
N MET A 127 -10.91 0.45 8.21
CA MET A 127 -9.49 0.66 8.44
C MET A 127 -9.19 0.77 9.94
N ASP A 128 -10.04 1.46 10.71
CA ASP A 128 -9.91 1.54 12.17
C ASP A 128 -10.05 0.16 12.83
N MET A 129 -11.03 -0.64 12.38
CA MET A 129 -11.19 -2.03 12.82
C MET A 129 -9.95 -2.88 12.46
N PHE A 130 -9.37 -2.66 11.28
CA PHE A 130 -8.18 -3.37 10.85
C PHE A 130 -6.95 -3.00 11.68
N VAL A 131 -6.70 -1.70 11.92
CA VAL A 131 -5.63 -1.23 12.81
C VAL A 131 -5.79 -1.83 14.21
N LYS A 132 -7.00 -1.79 14.79
CA LYS A 132 -7.27 -2.41 16.09
C LYS A 132 -7.00 -3.92 16.09
N HIS A 133 -7.36 -4.60 15.00
CA HIS A 133 -7.05 -6.02 14.83
C HIS A 133 -5.54 -6.27 14.80
N VAL A 134 -4.76 -5.44 14.10
CA VAL A 134 -3.29 -5.56 14.02
C VAL A 134 -2.62 -5.30 15.37
N LEU A 135 -3.09 -4.31 16.14
CA LEU A 135 -2.57 -4.02 17.49
C LEU A 135 -2.68 -5.22 18.45
N ASN A 136 -3.63 -6.12 18.19
CA ASN A 136 -3.76 -7.40 18.88
C ASN A 136 -3.72 -7.28 20.42
N GLU A 137 -4.57 -6.42 20.97
CA GLU A 137 -4.67 -6.15 22.41
C GLU A 137 -4.82 -7.44 23.24
N ASN A 138 -5.52 -8.43 22.70
CA ASN A 138 -5.77 -9.74 23.32
C ASN A 138 -4.59 -10.72 23.25
N ARG A 139 -3.49 -10.36 22.56
CA ARG A 139 -2.30 -11.21 22.35
C ARG A 139 -2.64 -12.57 21.75
N GLU A 140 -3.58 -12.59 20.82
CA GLU A 140 -3.97 -13.80 20.09
C GLU A 140 -2.80 -14.33 19.26
N LYS A 141 -2.63 -15.67 19.24
CA LYS A 141 -1.60 -16.35 18.45
C LYS A 141 -2.03 -16.44 16.98
N ARG A 142 -1.27 -15.83 16.07
CA ARG A 142 -1.57 -15.78 14.62
C ARG A 142 -0.44 -16.39 13.78
N PHE A 143 -0.16 -17.67 14.01
CA PHE A 143 0.93 -18.37 13.31
C PHE A 143 0.52 -18.97 11.96
N ARG A 144 -0.78 -19.21 11.76
CA ARG A 144 -1.31 -19.86 10.56
C ARG A 144 -2.59 -19.17 10.10
N GLN A 145 -2.89 -19.30 8.82
CA GLN A 145 -4.20 -18.92 8.31
C GLN A 145 -5.31 -19.75 8.98
N PRO A 146 -6.49 -19.17 9.22
CA PRO A 146 -7.65 -19.92 9.70
C PRO A 146 -8.16 -20.89 8.63
N ASP A 147 -8.78 -21.97 9.11
CA ASP A 147 -9.40 -22.97 8.24
C ASP A 147 -10.60 -22.34 7.50
N LEU A 148 -10.90 -22.84 6.29
CA LEU A 148 -12.05 -22.38 5.52
C LEU A 148 -13.33 -22.86 6.19
N ARG A 149 -14.35 -21.98 6.26
CA ARG A 149 -15.68 -22.35 6.72
C ARG A 149 -16.31 -23.30 5.70
N GLN A 150 -16.85 -24.42 6.17
CA GLN A 150 -17.53 -25.42 5.35
C GLN A 150 -18.94 -24.97 4.98
#